data_AF-A0A645HXL8-F1
#
_entry.id   AF-A0A645HXL8-F1
#
_cell.length_a   1.000
_cell.length_b   1.000
_cell.length_c   1.000
_cell.angle_alpha   90.00
_cell.angle_beta   90.00
_cell.angle_gamma   90.00
#
_symmetry.space_group_name_H-M   'P 1'
#
loop_
_entity.id
_entity.type
_entity.pdbx_description
1 polymer ?
#
loop_
_entity_poly.entity_id
_entity_poly.type
_entity_poly.pdbx_seq_one_letter_code
_entity_poly.pdbx_strand_id
1 'polypeptide(L)'
;MTHSAAMAAEILPGKTILEALNSDLVCDAINVAMRELFQQIVYGRTQTAFSEGGLPIGAGLEDLGKGLRSQVGTMFSTLEKGPRYLEMAEGYVLELGLDANSEIIGYKFVHLGKMMDAIRKGVEPAEAYKANVKSYGRFDEAVKKIDPRKE
;
A
#
# COMPACT_ATOMS: atom_id res chain seq x y z
N MET A 1 -2.18 -7.13 0.11
CA MET A 1 -2.95 -6.12 -0.66
C MET A 1 -2.16 -4.83 -0.90
N THR A 2 -1.57 -4.18 0.11
CA THR A 2 -0.86 -2.90 -0.05
C THR A 2 0.41 -2.97 -0.91
N HIS A 3 1.20 -4.05 -0.82
CA HIS A 3 2.34 -4.27 -1.73
C HIS A 3 1.91 -4.48 -3.20
N SER A 4 0.72 -5.00 -3.44
CA SER A 4 0.19 -5.13 -4.80
C SER A 4 -0.25 -3.78 -5.37
N ALA A 5 -0.80 -2.89 -4.52
CA ALA A 5 -1.07 -1.51 -4.90
C ALA A 5 0.21 -0.71 -5.19
N ALA A 6 1.28 -0.97 -4.43
CA ALA A 6 2.61 -0.43 -4.71
C ALA A 6 3.08 -0.83 -6.12
N MET A 7 3.11 -2.14 -6.44
CA MET A 7 3.48 -2.64 -7.77
C MET A 7 2.60 -2.06 -8.90
N ALA A 8 1.27 -1.98 -8.68
CA ALA A 8 0.36 -1.39 -9.66
C ALA A 8 0.71 0.09 -9.94
N ALA A 9 1.09 0.84 -8.89
CA ALA A 9 1.52 2.23 -9.04
C ALA A 9 2.83 2.36 -9.84
N GLU A 10 3.66 1.32 -9.92
CA GLU A 10 4.89 1.33 -10.74
C GLU A 10 4.63 0.92 -12.18
N ILE A 11 3.76 -0.08 -12.40
CA ILE A 11 3.65 -0.79 -13.68
C ILE A 11 2.54 -0.23 -14.59
N LEU A 12 1.51 0.40 -14.02
CA LEU A 12 0.37 0.91 -14.78
C LEU A 12 0.56 2.29 -15.44
N PRO A 13 1.33 3.25 -14.87
CA PRO A 13 1.53 4.54 -15.53
C PRO A 13 2.12 4.41 -16.94
N GLY A 14 1.62 5.21 -17.87
CA GLY A 14 2.07 5.21 -19.28
C GLY A 14 1.45 4.12 -20.15
N LYS A 15 0.69 3.18 -19.56
CA LYS A 15 -0.09 2.20 -20.31
C LYS A 15 -1.41 2.77 -20.79
N THR A 16 -1.84 2.34 -21.97
CA THR A 16 -3.23 2.48 -22.42
C THR A 16 -4.15 1.64 -21.55
N ILE A 17 -5.46 1.91 -21.62
CA ILE A 17 -6.47 1.11 -20.90
C ILE A 17 -6.34 -0.38 -21.24
N LEU A 18 -6.14 -0.73 -22.51
CA LEU A 18 -6.01 -2.13 -22.93
C LEU A 18 -4.74 -2.78 -22.38
N GLU A 19 -3.61 -2.07 -22.35
CA GLU A 19 -2.36 -2.61 -21.79
C GLU A 19 -2.44 -2.76 -20.27
N ALA A 20 -3.06 -1.80 -19.58
CA ALA A 20 -3.28 -1.88 -18.13
C ALA A 20 -4.17 -3.09 -17.76
N LEU A 21 -5.20 -3.38 -18.57
CA LEU A 21 -6.10 -4.51 -18.35
C LEU A 21 -5.46 -5.88 -18.63
N ASN A 22 -4.43 -5.92 -19.48
CA ASN A 22 -3.66 -7.13 -19.78
C ASN A 22 -2.35 -7.21 -18.99
N SER A 23 -2.20 -6.40 -17.93
CA SER A 23 -1.03 -6.42 -17.07
C SER A 23 -1.23 -7.36 -15.89
N ASP A 24 -0.36 -8.36 -15.76
CA ASP A 24 -0.35 -9.25 -14.61
C ASP A 24 0.25 -8.54 -13.38
N LEU A 25 -0.57 -8.34 -12.36
CA LEU A 25 -0.15 -7.93 -11.02
C LEU A 25 0.26 -9.16 -10.19
N VAL A 26 1.05 -8.96 -9.13
CA VAL A 26 1.64 -10.05 -8.31
C VAL A 26 0.62 -11.08 -7.78
N CYS A 27 -0.63 -10.70 -7.60
CA CYS A 27 -1.65 -11.57 -7.02
C CYS A 27 -2.73 -11.90 -8.06
N ASP A 28 -2.84 -13.18 -8.41
CA ASP A 28 -3.90 -13.69 -9.29
C ASP A 28 -5.29 -13.29 -8.81
N ALA A 29 -5.53 -13.28 -7.50
CA ALA A 29 -6.81 -12.82 -6.95
C ALA A 29 -7.10 -11.34 -7.26
N ILE A 30 -6.07 -10.49 -7.38
CA ILE A 30 -6.21 -9.10 -7.78
C ILE A 30 -6.37 -8.98 -9.30
N ASN A 31 -5.65 -9.77 -10.10
CA ASN A 31 -5.85 -9.78 -11.56
C ASN A 31 -7.27 -10.20 -11.91
N VAL A 32 -7.77 -11.25 -11.26
CA VAL A 32 -9.17 -11.67 -11.36
C VAL A 32 -10.08 -10.55 -10.87
N ALA A 33 -9.90 -10.03 -9.64
CA ALA A 33 -10.77 -8.98 -9.11
C ALA A 33 -10.83 -7.72 -9.99
N MET A 34 -9.70 -7.26 -10.53
CA MET A 34 -9.64 -6.08 -11.40
C MET A 34 -10.30 -6.33 -12.76
N ARG A 35 -10.05 -7.49 -13.39
CA ARG A 35 -10.71 -7.90 -14.63
C ARG A 35 -12.21 -7.97 -14.45
N GLU A 36 -12.65 -8.61 -13.37
CA GLU A 36 -14.06 -8.77 -13.06
C GLU A 36 -14.71 -7.41 -12.74
N LEU A 37 -14.10 -6.57 -11.91
CA LEU A 37 -14.61 -5.24 -11.57
C LEU A 37 -14.68 -4.33 -12.80
N PHE A 38 -13.76 -4.47 -13.76
CA PHE A 38 -13.81 -3.78 -15.04
C PHE A 38 -14.93 -4.30 -15.94
N GLN A 39 -15.13 -5.61 -16.05
CA GLN A 39 -16.29 -6.17 -16.77
C GLN A 39 -17.60 -5.65 -16.17
N GLN A 40 -17.67 -5.49 -14.86
CA GLN A 40 -18.82 -4.93 -14.16
C GLN A 40 -19.03 -3.44 -14.51
N ILE A 41 -17.97 -2.62 -14.57
CA ILE A 41 -18.06 -1.20 -14.95
C ILE A 41 -18.44 -1.02 -16.44
N VAL A 42 -17.87 -1.82 -17.35
CA VAL A 42 -18.11 -1.73 -18.80
C VAL A 42 -19.46 -2.32 -19.21
N TYR A 43 -19.91 -3.40 -18.56
CA TYR A 43 -21.17 -4.07 -18.86
C TYR A 43 -22.29 -3.79 -17.84
N GLY A 44 -22.11 -2.79 -16.97
CA GLY A 44 -23.15 -2.24 -16.10
C GLY A 44 -23.67 -3.20 -15.02
N ARG A 45 -22.79 -3.91 -14.32
CA ARG A 45 -23.14 -4.80 -13.20
C ARG A 45 -22.42 -4.38 -11.91
N THR A 46 -22.94 -4.77 -10.76
CA THR A 46 -22.49 -4.30 -9.43
C THR A 46 -21.61 -5.32 -8.69
N GLN A 47 -20.67 -4.82 -7.88
CA GLN A 47 -19.67 -5.54 -7.05
C GLN A 47 -20.22 -6.70 -6.18
N THR A 48 -21.53 -6.76 -5.96
CA THR A 48 -22.24 -7.81 -5.20
C THR A 48 -22.10 -9.23 -5.75
N ALA A 49 -21.50 -9.42 -6.94
CA ALA A 49 -21.33 -10.74 -7.57
C ALA A 49 -20.22 -11.63 -6.96
N PHE A 50 -19.31 -11.09 -6.13
CA PHE A 50 -18.08 -11.81 -5.71
C PHE A 50 -18.06 -12.33 -4.29
N SER A 51 -19.18 -12.28 -3.58
CA SER A 51 -19.22 -12.78 -2.21
C SER A 51 -20.59 -13.40 -1.94
N GLU A 52 -20.75 -14.65 -2.37
CA GLU A 52 -21.89 -15.46 -1.96
C GLU A 52 -21.82 -15.63 -0.44
N GLY A 53 -22.70 -14.91 0.28
CA GLY A 53 -22.70 -14.83 1.75
C GLY A 53 -21.91 -13.66 2.36
N GLY A 54 -21.25 -12.82 1.56
CA GLY A 54 -20.45 -11.70 2.06
C GLY A 54 -19.18 -12.12 2.82
N LEU A 55 -18.42 -11.14 3.31
CA LEU A 55 -17.35 -11.41 4.27
C LEU A 55 -17.95 -11.85 5.61
N PRO A 56 -17.40 -12.88 6.28
CA PRO A 56 -17.82 -13.24 7.63
C PRO A 56 -17.76 -12.03 8.57
N ILE A 57 -18.79 -11.88 9.40
CA ILE A 57 -18.84 -10.84 10.43
C ILE A 57 -17.61 -11.03 11.34
N GLY A 58 -16.75 -10.01 11.41
CA GLY A 58 -15.52 -10.03 12.22
C GLY A 58 -14.23 -10.29 11.44
N ALA A 59 -14.27 -10.72 10.17
CA ALA A 59 -13.05 -10.95 9.38
C ALA A 59 -12.18 -9.68 9.26
N GLY A 60 -12.81 -8.51 9.11
CA GLY A 60 -12.09 -7.22 9.10
C GLY A 60 -11.46 -6.85 10.46
N LEU A 61 -12.02 -7.35 11.57
CA LEU A 61 -11.47 -7.13 12.92
C LEU A 61 -10.27 -8.04 13.19
N GLU A 62 -10.30 -9.29 12.72
CA GLU A 62 -9.17 -10.22 12.84
C GLU A 62 -7.93 -9.73 12.09
N ASP A 63 -8.11 -9.22 10.87
CA ASP A 63 -7.00 -8.66 10.09
C ASP A 63 -6.40 -7.41 10.75
N LEU A 64 -7.24 -6.52 11.30
CA LEU A 64 -6.80 -5.34 12.03
C LEU A 64 -6.21 -5.66 13.41
N GLY A 65 -6.50 -6.83 13.97
CA GLY A 65 -6.06 -7.27 15.30
C GLY A 65 -4.54 -7.43 15.47
N LYS A 66 -3.76 -7.42 14.38
CA LYS A 66 -2.29 -7.62 14.39
C LYS A 66 -1.49 -6.33 14.52
N GLY A 67 -2.10 -5.26 15.03
CA GLY A 67 -1.48 -3.95 15.19
C GLY A 67 -1.49 -3.10 13.91
N LEU A 68 -2.15 -3.57 12.84
CA LEU A 68 -2.40 -2.81 11.63
C LEU A 68 -3.36 -1.65 11.93
N ARG A 69 -3.13 -0.50 11.28
CA ARG A 69 -3.94 0.71 11.51
C ARG A 69 -5.16 0.75 10.58
N SER A 70 -5.02 0.20 9.38
CA SER A 70 -6.02 0.31 8.32
C SER A 70 -5.87 -0.84 7.33
N GLN A 71 -6.97 -1.23 6.69
CA GLN A 71 -6.96 -2.13 5.53
C GLN A 71 -6.69 -1.38 4.21
N VAL A 72 -6.61 -0.05 4.28
CA VAL A 72 -6.42 0.85 3.15
C VAL A 72 -4.99 1.42 3.19
N GLY A 73 -4.26 1.26 2.09
CA GLY A 73 -3.02 1.98 1.81
C GLY A 73 -3.26 3.07 0.76
N THR A 74 -2.41 4.09 0.76
CA THR A 74 -2.47 5.22 -0.20
C THR A 74 -1.17 5.30 -0.97
N MET A 75 -1.28 5.10 -2.28
CA MET A 75 -0.17 5.18 -3.24
C MET A 75 -0.56 6.17 -4.34
N PHE A 76 0.40 6.96 -4.80
CA PHE A 76 0.22 7.85 -5.94
C PHE A 76 1.35 7.62 -6.95
N SER A 77 1.10 7.81 -8.23
CA SER A 77 2.15 7.67 -9.24
C SER A 77 1.85 8.51 -10.47
N THR A 78 2.89 9.09 -11.04
CA THR A 78 2.83 9.84 -12.30
C THR A 78 4.07 9.55 -13.11
N LEU A 79 4.03 9.82 -14.42
CA LEU A 79 5.20 9.67 -15.27
C LEU A 79 6.35 10.61 -14.88
N GLU A 80 6.04 11.83 -14.47
CA GLU A 80 7.06 12.84 -14.14
C GLU A 80 7.74 12.54 -12.79
N LYS A 81 6.98 12.12 -11.79
CA LYS A 81 7.49 11.93 -10.43
C LYS A 81 7.83 10.48 -10.11
N GLY A 82 7.24 9.53 -10.83
CA GLY A 82 7.26 8.10 -10.47
C GLY A 82 6.34 7.76 -9.31
N PRO A 83 6.41 6.52 -8.80
CA PRO A 83 5.59 6.03 -7.70
C PRO A 83 5.91 6.73 -6.37
N ARG A 84 4.89 6.88 -5.52
CA ARG A 84 4.92 7.53 -4.21
C ARG A 84 4.07 6.75 -3.22
N TYR A 85 4.73 6.09 -2.27
CA TYR A 85 4.03 5.41 -1.20
C TYR A 85 3.79 6.38 -0.07
N LEU A 86 2.53 6.71 0.19
CA LEU A 86 2.14 7.66 1.23
C LEU A 86 1.78 6.91 2.51
N GLU A 87 1.00 5.85 2.38
CA GLU A 87 0.52 5.08 3.53
C GLU A 87 0.45 3.60 3.21
N MET A 88 1.01 2.79 4.11
CA MET A 88 0.88 1.34 4.14
C MET A 88 -0.17 0.94 5.19
N ALA A 89 -0.65 -0.31 5.13
CA ALA A 89 -1.57 -0.84 6.14
C ALA A 89 -0.96 -0.81 7.56
N GLU A 90 0.37 -0.96 7.66
CA GLU A 90 1.10 -0.81 8.92
C GLU A 90 1.12 0.64 9.43
N GLY A 91 1.16 1.63 8.53
CA GLY A 91 1.11 3.05 8.88
C GLY A 91 1.78 4.00 7.88
N TYR A 92 2.25 5.13 8.41
CA TYR A 92 2.64 6.31 7.63
C TYR A 92 4.05 6.20 7.06
N VAL A 93 4.20 6.33 5.74
CA VAL A 93 5.52 6.33 5.08
C VAL A 93 6.18 7.69 5.23
N LEU A 94 7.39 7.70 5.80
CA LEU A 94 8.22 8.87 6.02
C LEU A 94 9.15 9.15 4.83
N GLU A 95 9.83 8.12 4.35
CA GLU A 95 10.88 8.24 3.33
C GLU A 95 10.83 7.04 2.38
N LEU A 96 11.07 7.27 1.09
CA LEU A 96 11.29 6.23 0.09
C LEU A 96 12.78 6.13 -0.21
N GLY A 97 13.30 4.91 -0.27
CA GLY A 97 14.67 4.62 -0.69
C GLY A 97 14.68 4.26 -2.18
N LEU A 98 15.40 5.05 -2.96
CA LEU A 98 15.59 4.89 -4.40
C LEU A 98 17.00 4.36 -4.70
N ASP A 99 17.11 3.51 -5.71
CA ASP A 99 18.40 3.08 -6.26
C ASP A 99 18.91 4.03 -7.37
N ALA A 100 20.01 3.63 -8.02
CA ALA A 100 20.64 4.42 -9.08
C ALA A 100 19.75 4.63 -10.31
N ASN A 101 18.75 3.77 -10.51
CA ASN A 101 17.78 3.87 -11.60
C ASN A 101 16.51 4.64 -11.18
N SER A 102 16.49 5.22 -9.96
CA SER A 102 15.30 5.83 -9.37
C SER A 102 14.14 4.85 -9.15
N GLU A 103 14.44 3.56 -8.97
CA GLU A 103 13.46 2.54 -8.60
C GLU A 103 13.31 2.48 -7.08
N ILE A 104 12.09 2.31 -6.56
CA ILE A 104 11.88 2.19 -5.12
C ILE A 104 12.33 0.81 -4.67
N ILE A 105 13.38 0.76 -3.85
CA ILE A 105 13.94 -0.49 -3.32
C ILE A 105 13.61 -0.73 -1.85
N GLY A 106 13.05 0.28 -1.16
CA GLY A 106 12.62 0.19 0.22
C GLY A 106 11.96 1.47 0.71
N TYR A 107 11.43 1.45 1.91
CA TYR A 107 10.80 2.62 2.52
C TYR A 107 10.93 2.58 4.04
N LYS A 108 10.85 3.76 4.65
CA LYS A 108 10.82 3.95 6.10
C LYS A 108 9.47 4.49 6.49
N PHE A 109 8.89 3.92 7.53
CA PHE A 109 7.53 4.21 7.95
C PHE A 109 7.39 4.15 9.47
N VAL A 110 6.29 4.73 9.98
CA VAL A 110 5.89 4.65 11.37
C VAL A 110 4.72 3.69 11.48
N HIS A 111 4.87 2.66 12.31
CA HIS A 111 3.79 1.72 12.56
C HIS A 111 2.76 2.33 13.51
N LEU A 112 1.76 3.02 12.93
CA LEU A 112 0.81 3.84 13.69
C LEU A 112 -0.03 3.03 14.68
N GLY A 113 -0.49 1.84 14.30
CA GLY A 113 -1.31 1.00 15.20
C GLY A 113 -0.55 0.60 16.47
N LYS A 114 0.70 0.12 16.33
CA LYS A 114 1.57 -0.21 17.47
C LYS A 114 1.99 1.02 18.28
N MET A 115 2.24 2.15 17.61
CA MET A 115 2.55 3.42 18.28
C MET A 115 1.38 3.85 19.18
N MET A 116 0.15 3.85 18.65
CA MET A 116 -1.03 4.25 19.41
C MET A 116 -1.36 3.26 20.54
N ASP A 117 -1.13 1.96 20.35
CA ASP A 117 -1.27 0.97 21.41
C ASP A 117 -0.25 1.19 22.55
N ALA A 118 1.01 1.51 22.22
CA ALA A 118 2.03 1.86 23.22
C ALA A 118 1.65 3.13 24.00
N ILE A 119 1.14 4.16 23.32
CA ILE A 119 0.65 5.40 23.97
C ILE A 119 -0.52 5.08 24.91
N ARG A 120 -1.47 4.23 24.50
CA ARG A 120 -2.58 3.79 25.36
C ARG A 120 -2.12 3.04 26.60
N LYS A 121 -0.95 2.39 26.53
CA LYS A 121 -0.31 1.70 27.65
C LYS A 121 0.55 2.62 28.53
N GLY A 122 0.57 3.92 28.25
CA GLY A 122 1.25 4.94 29.06
C GLY A 122 2.68 5.27 28.63
N VAL A 123 3.12 4.82 27.46
CA VAL A 123 4.42 5.24 26.90
C VAL A 123 4.31 6.67 26.36
N GLU A 124 5.29 7.51 26.65
CA GLU A 124 5.32 8.88 26.14
C GLU A 124 5.32 8.91 24.60
N PRO A 125 4.54 9.81 23.95
CA PRO A 125 4.38 9.81 22.49
C PRO A 125 5.68 9.87 21.70
N ALA A 126 6.67 10.62 22.18
CA ALA A 126 7.96 10.74 21.51
C ALA A 126 8.77 9.42 21.55
N GLU A 127 8.69 8.68 22.65
CA GLU A 127 9.33 7.37 22.79
C GLU A 127 8.58 6.31 21.96
N ALA A 128 7.25 6.32 22.02
CA ALA A 128 6.41 5.45 21.23
C ALA A 128 6.63 5.65 19.71
N TYR A 129 6.78 6.90 19.26
CA TYR A 129 7.12 7.21 17.87
C TYR A 129 8.47 6.58 17.49
N LYS A 130 9.54 6.88 18.22
CA LYS A 130 10.89 6.40 17.92
C LYS A 130 10.97 4.87 17.92
N ALA A 131 10.30 4.20 18.85
CA ALA A 131 10.27 2.75 18.95
C ALA A 131 9.57 2.06 17.75
N ASN A 132 8.63 2.76 17.12
CA ASN A 132 7.78 2.23 16.04
C ASN A 132 8.14 2.75 14.65
N VAL A 133 9.23 3.52 14.51
CA VAL A 133 9.83 3.79 13.19
C VAL A 133 10.59 2.55 12.72
N LYS A 134 10.26 2.06 11.53
CA LYS A 134 10.88 0.89 10.91
C LYS A 134 11.20 1.18 9.44
N SER A 135 12.11 0.38 8.89
CA SER A 135 12.39 0.32 7.46
C SER A 135 11.99 -1.06 6.92
N TYR A 136 11.66 -1.09 5.63
CA TYR A 136 11.35 -2.30 4.89
C TYR A 136 12.06 -2.29 3.54
N GLY A 137 12.41 -3.47 3.02
CA GLY A 137 13.18 -3.63 1.79
C GLY A 137 14.64 -3.25 1.96
N ARG A 138 15.30 -2.91 0.86
CA ARG A 138 16.71 -2.52 0.79
C ARG A 138 16.91 -1.03 1.05
N PHE A 139 16.18 -0.48 2.02
CA PHE A 139 16.15 0.97 2.30
C PHE A 139 17.54 1.53 2.68
N ASP A 140 18.39 0.73 3.31
CA ASP A 140 19.74 1.14 3.71
C ASP A 140 20.73 1.12 2.54
N GLU A 141 20.40 0.43 1.45
CA GLU A 141 21.18 0.42 0.19
C GLU A 141 20.78 1.56 -0.76
N ALA A 142 19.78 2.38 -0.39
CA ALA A 142 19.27 3.44 -1.24
C ALA A 142 20.31 4.55 -1.45
N VAL A 143 20.56 4.88 -2.72
CA VAL A 143 21.45 5.98 -3.11
C VAL A 143 20.78 7.34 -2.89
N LYS A 144 19.45 7.39 -2.92
CA LYS A 144 18.65 8.59 -2.63
C LYS A 144 17.48 8.25 -1.73
N LYS A 145 17.22 9.09 -0.73
CA LYS A 145 16.05 9.02 0.14
C LYS A 145 15.19 10.25 -0.07
N ILE A 146 13.90 10.07 -0.36
CA ILE A 146 12.97 11.16 -0.66
C ILE A 146 11.75 11.17 0.26
N ASP A 147 11.21 12.36 0.56
CA ASP A 147 9.90 12.49 1.18
C ASP A 147 8.82 12.37 0.10
N PRO A 148 7.96 11.33 0.13
CA PRO A 148 7.04 11.06 -0.95
C PRO A 148 5.94 12.12 -1.13
N ARG A 149 5.84 13.09 -0.22
CA ARG A 149 4.84 14.17 -0.26
C ARG A 149 5.39 15.50 -0.74
N LYS A 150 6.72 15.65 -0.80
CA LYS A 150 7.37 16.93 -1.11
C LYS A 150 8.15 16.90 -2.41
N GLU A 151 8.69 15.74 -2.77
CA GLU A 151 9.53 15.55 -3.97
C GLU A 151 8.81 14.77 -5.07
#